data_AF-A0A661G7I7-F1
#
_entry.id   AF-A0A661G7I7-F1
#
_cell.length_a   1.000
_cell.length_b   1.000
_cell.length_c   1.000
_cell.angle_alpha   90.00
_cell.angle_beta   90.00
_cell.angle_gamma   90.00
#
_symmetry.space_group_name_H-M   'P 1'
#
loop_
_entity.id
_entity.type
_entity.pdbx_description
1 polymer ?
#
loop_
_entity_poly.entity_id
_entity_poly.type
_entity_poly.pdbx_seq_one_letter_code
_entity_poly.pdbx_strand_id
1 'polypeptide(L)'
;MPGFSPEAVRDGIVMANELAMTDRYRATTHNKGVMNGVDAIAIATGNDWRAIEAAAHAYASRDGCYRSLTNWTKTPEGDLYGEITLPLKVGIVGGSLKTNPGARVGLKIAAVESAKELAELMCSVGLAQNFAALRALVTSGIQKGHMSLHARSVAKLAGASPQIFDQVVKGLIDSGEVKEWKAREIITDLQEAGGPTDSKKLSDDWSSGSAAGKVILLGEHAVVYGKHALALPIENAITARCRKVSGPVVLRIPAWQVDESFTPKEESDSGALALLRLLLRHMDVAAENLEMEIQTRLPAAQGLGTSAALAAAMARALDALLGSSLSDDEINRLTFECEKLAHGEPSGVDNAIAVYGQPILYRKQDTPNLKTVDLQETPPLVIACSGSPGVTIEQVAGVRTRYENNSSLYETVFDDIDCLSLAGLAALEAADYPTLGAQMNICHGLLNAIEVSTPELEAMVALARQHGAIGAKLTGAGGGGSIVALCPGTQDAVSSALRDAGYQTIQLKNKR
;
A
#
# COMPACT_ATOMS: atom_id res chain seq x y z
N MET A 1 -11.67 0.86 17.26
CA MET A 1 -12.40 1.20 16.02
C MET A 1 -13.18 2.46 16.30
N PRO A 2 -12.89 3.59 15.63
CA PRO A 2 -13.53 4.86 15.97
C PRO A 2 -15.03 4.80 15.62
N GLY A 3 -15.90 5.11 16.58
CA GLY A 3 -17.33 5.34 16.35
C GLY A 3 -18.31 4.21 16.71
N PHE A 4 -17.86 2.98 17.00
CA PHE A 4 -18.74 1.90 17.46
C PHE A 4 -18.19 1.24 18.73
N SER A 5 -18.99 1.14 19.78
CA SER A 5 -18.57 0.39 20.97
C SER A 5 -18.57 -1.11 20.68
N PRO A 6 -17.65 -1.89 21.29
CA PRO A 6 -17.62 -3.35 21.13
C PRO A 6 -18.98 -4.02 21.41
N GLU A 7 -19.72 -3.50 22.38
CA GLU A 7 -21.05 -3.97 22.76
C GLU A 7 -22.08 -3.70 21.65
N ALA A 8 -22.03 -2.52 21.03
CA ALA A 8 -22.93 -2.17 19.93
C ALA A 8 -22.69 -3.05 18.71
N VAL A 9 -21.42 -3.37 18.40
CA VAL A 9 -21.09 -4.30 17.31
C VAL A 9 -21.56 -5.72 17.65
N ARG A 10 -21.31 -6.21 18.86
CA ARG A 10 -21.80 -7.52 19.33
C ARG A 10 -23.32 -7.61 19.19
N ASP A 11 -24.04 -6.66 19.77
CA ASP A 11 -25.51 -6.67 19.81
C ASP A 11 -26.10 -6.52 18.39
N GLY A 12 -25.45 -5.73 17.53
CA GLY A 12 -25.79 -5.64 16.11
C GLY A 12 -25.64 -6.98 15.39
N ILE A 13 -24.57 -7.75 15.65
CA ILE A 13 -24.36 -9.07 15.05
C ILE A 13 -25.44 -10.05 15.51
N VAL A 14 -25.78 -10.06 16.80
CA VAL A 14 -26.87 -10.88 17.35
C VAL A 14 -28.20 -10.53 16.67
N MET A 15 -28.53 -9.24 16.57
CA MET A 15 -29.76 -8.78 15.90
C MET A 15 -29.80 -9.16 14.41
N ALA A 16 -28.67 -9.04 13.70
CA ALA A 16 -28.59 -9.43 12.29
C ALA A 16 -28.77 -10.95 12.10
N ASN A 17 -28.30 -11.76 13.05
CA ASN A 17 -28.53 -13.20 13.09
C ASN A 17 -30.00 -13.54 13.36
N GLU A 18 -30.65 -12.86 14.32
CA GLU A 18 -32.09 -13.02 14.60
C GLU A 18 -32.95 -12.72 13.37
N LEU A 19 -32.59 -11.68 12.60
CA LEU A 19 -33.24 -11.39 11.33
C LEU A 19 -33.03 -12.50 10.30
N ALA A 20 -31.83 -13.06 10.19
CA ALA A 20 -31.54 -14.20 9.32
C ALA A 20 -32.21 -15.51 9.78
N MET A 21 -32.59 -15.61 11.05
CA MET A 21 -33.36 -16.73 11.58
C MET A 21 -34.84 -16.63 11.24
N THR A 22 -35.37 -15.43 11.00
CA THR A 22 -36.81 -15.18 10.81
C THR A 22 -37.19 -14.86 9.37
N ASP A 23 -36.34 -14.15 8.62
CA ASP A 23 -36.57 -13.79 7.22
C ASP A 23 -35.80 -14.69 6.24
N ARG A 24 -36.54 -15.28 5.29
CA ARG A 24 -35.98 -16.23 4.32
C ARG A 24 -34.95 -15.56 3.39
N TYR A 25 -35.18 -14.34 2.94
CA TYR A 25 -34.30 -13.67 1.99
C TYR A 25 -32.96 -13.29 2.64
N ARG A 26 -33.02 -12.83 3.90
CA ARG A 26 -31.85 -12.58 4.72
C ARG A 26 -31.10 -13.87 5.01
N ALA A 27 -31.81 -14.94 5.39
CA ALA A 27 -31.23 -16.26 5.59
C ALA A 27 -30.45 -16.76 4.37
N THR A 28 -31.00 -16.59 3.15
CA THR A 28 -30.32 -16.99 1.91
C THR A 28 -28.99 -16.24 1.73
N THR A 29 -29.00 -14.93 1.90
CA THR A 29 -27.79 -14.09 1.75
C THR A 29 -26.77 -14.39 2.85
N HIS A 30 -27.24 -14.62 4.07
CA HIS A 30 -26.43 -14.98 5.22
C HIS A 30 -25.71 -16.31 5.01
N ASN A 31 -26.44 -17.33 4.56
CA ASN A 31 -25.90 -18.66 4.30
C ASN A 31 -24.96 -18.66 3.08
N LYS A 32 -25.25 -17.89 2.02
CA LYS A 32 -24.28 -17.68 0.93
C LYS A 32 -22.93 -17.17 1.46
N GLY A 33 -22.94 -16.25 2.43
CA GLY A 33 -21.74 -15.75 3.08
C GLY A 33 -20.94 -16.85 3.81
N VAL A 34 -21.63 -17.77 4.48
CA VAL A 34 -21.02 -18.97 5.08
C VAL A 34 -20.40 -19.87 4.01
N MET A 35 -21.15 -20.13 2.93
CA MET A 35 -20.73 -21.03 1.86
C MET A 35 -19.52 -20.51 1.10
N ASN A 36 -19.36 -19.19 0.91
CA ASN A 36 -18.13 -18.62 0.34
C ASN A 36 -16.85 -19.07 1.06
N GLY A 37 -16.90 -19.31 2.37
CA GLY A 37 -15.78 -19.84 3.13
C GLY A 37 -15.64 -21.36 3.00
N VAL A 38 -16.74 -22.09 3.19
CA VAL A 38 -16.78 -23.56 3.11
C VAL A 38 -16.37 -24.06 1.71
N ASP A 39 -16.91 -23.44 0.66
CA ASP A 39 -16.66 -23.83 -0.73
C ASP A 39 -15.24 -23.52 -1.16
N ALA A 40 -14.64 -22.44 -0.64
CA ALA A 40 -13.23 -22.14 -0.90
C ALA A 40 -12.32 -23.27 -0.41
N ILE A 41 -12.56 -23.79 0.79
CA ILE A 41 -11.82 -24.95 1.32
C ILE A 41 -12.17 -26.22 0.54
N ALA A 42 -13.42 -26.42 0.14
CA ALA A 42 -13.81 -27.57 -0.67
C ALA A 42 -13.08 -27.59 -2.01
N ILE A 43 -13.03 -26.45 -2.72
CA ILE A 43 -12.31 -26.31 -3.98
C ILE A 43 -10.80 -26.52 -3.77
N ALA A 44 -10.21 -25.86 -2.77
CA ALA A 44 -8.78 -25.95 -2.48
C ALA A 44 -8.34 -27.38 -2.12
N THR A 45 -9.21 -28.17 -1.51
CA THR A 45 -8.95 -29.56 -1.13
C THR A 45 -9.50 -30.58 -2.13
N GLY A 46 -10.10 -30.14 -3.24
CA GLY A 46 -10.60 -31.01 -4.31
C GLY A 46 -11.91 -31.76 -3.98
N ASN A 47 -12.67 -31.30 -2.98
CA ASN A 47 -13.98 -31.83 -2.63
C ASN A 47 -15.10 -31.22 -3.51
N ASP A 48 -16.22 -31.92 -3.70
CA ASP A 48 -17.35 -31.42 -4.50
C ASP A 48 -18.16 -30.39 -3.70
N TRP A 49 -17.81 -29.12 -3.91
CA TRP A 49 -18.48 -27.98 -3.27
C TRP A 49 -19.98 -27.93 -3.56
N ARG A 50 -20.45 -28.39 -4.73
CA ARG A 50 -21.88 -28.36 -5.08
C ARG A 50 -22.69 -29.33 -4.22
N ALA A 51 -22.13 -30.51 -3.94
CA ALA A 51 -22.77 -31.49 -3.06
C ALA A 51 -22.82 -30.98 -1.61
N ILE A 52 -21.77 -30.30 -1.17
CA ILE A 52 -21.66 -29.67 0.14
C ILE A 52 -22.69 -28.53 0.29
N GLU A 53 -22.74 -27.62 -0.68
CA GLU A 53 -23.66 -26.48 -0.68
C GLU A 53 -25.13 -26.94 -0.75
N ALA A 54 -25.45 -27.92 -1.59
CA ALA A 54 -26.79 -28.51 -1.65
C ALA A 54 -27.21 -29.13 -0.30
N ALA A 55 -26.30 -29.85 0.37
CA ALA A 55 -26.57 -30.43 1.69
C ALA A 55 -26.76 -29.36 2.77
N ALA A 56 -25.95 -28.29 2.75
CA ALA A 56 -26.09 -27.16 3.66
C ALA A 56 -27.44 -26.45 3.49
N HIS A 57 -27.85 -26.17 2.25
CA HIS A 57 -29.15 -25.54 1.99
C HIS A 57 -30.35 -26.44 2.31
N ALA A 58 -30.23 -27.75 2.09
CA ALA A 58 -31.24 -28.71 2.54
C ALA A 58 -31.36 -28.70 4.07
N TYR A 59 -30.22 -28.68 4.79
CA TYR A 59 -30.19 -28.60 6.25
C TYR A 59 -30.75 -27.29 6.81
N ALA A 60 -30.48 -26.17 6.13
CA ALA A 60 -31.07 -24.87 6.46
C ALA A 60 -32.61 -24.88 6.37
N SER A 61 -33.20 -25.82 5.63
CA SER A 61 -34.64 -25.94 5.39
C SER A 61 -35.31 -27.11 6.14
N ARG A 62 -34.58 -27.84 6.98
CA ARG A 62 -35.01 -29.12 7.57
C ARG A 62 -36.32 -29.04 8.38
N ASP A 63 -36.59 -27.88 8.98
CA ASP A 63 -37.78 -27.65 9.81
C ASP A 63 -38.95 -27.03 9.02
N GLY A 64 -38.92 -27.12 7.68
CA GLY A 64 -39.94 -26.57 6.78
C GLY A 64 -39.82 -25.06 6.51
N CYS A 65 -38.89 -24.37 7.19
CA CYS A 65 -38.54 -22.99 6.93
C CYS A 65 -37.02 -22.87 6.72
N TYR A 66 -36.61 -22.16 5.66
CA TYR A 66 -35.20 -21.88 5.40
C TYR A 66 -34.67 -20.82 6.37
N ARG A 67 -33.66 -21.17 7.18
CA ARG A 67 -33.08 -20.33 8.25
C ARG A 67 -31.56 -20.23 8.16
N SER A 68 -30.97 -19.35 8.99
CA SER A 68 -29.51 -19.23 9.14
C SER A 68 -28.85 -20.57 9.52
N LEU A 69 -27.67 -20.83 8.96
CA LEU A 69 -26.80 -21.96 9.30
C LEU A 69 -25.95 -21.71 10.55
N THR A 70 -25.76 -20.45 10.92
CA THR A 70 -25.03 -20.03 12.11
C THR A 70 -26.00 -19.55 13.18
N ASN A 71 -25.56 -19.61 14.43
CA ASN A 71 -26.23 -18.96 15.54
C ASN A 71 -25.24 -18.05 16.26
N TRP A 72 -25.61 -16.79 16.43
CA TRP A 72 -24.84 -15.78 17.14
C TRP A 72 -25.63 -15.29 18.34
N THR A 73 -25.07 -15.45 19.53
CA THR A 73 -25.70 -15.09 20.80
C THR A 73 -24.72 -14.37 21.71
N LYS A 74 -25.23 -13.87 22.83
CA LYS A 74 -24.43 -13.23 23.89
C LYS A 74 -24.26 -14.21 25.04
N THR A 75 -23.02 -14.39 25.52
CA THR A 75 -22.74 -15.20 26.72
C THR A 75 -23.21 -14.48 28.00
N PRO A 76 -23.38 -15.20 29.13
CA PRO A 76 -23.66 -14.56 30.42
C PRO A 76 -22.65 -13.49 30.83
N GLU A 77 -21.38 -13.66 30.44
CA GLU A 77 -20.27 -12.73 30.69
C GLU A 77 -20.30 -11.50 29.77
N GLY A 78 -21.14 -11.55 28.72
CA GLY A 78 -21.34 -10.46 27.78
C GLY A 78 -20.54 -10.58 26.48
N ASP A 79 -19.86 -11.69 26.24
CA ASP A 79 -19.09 -11.92 25.03
C ASP A 79 -19.97 -12.38 23.87
N LEU A 80 -19.48 -12.20 22.64
CA LEU A 80 -20.13 -12.75 21.45
C LEU A 80 -19.80 -14.24 21.34
N TYR A 81 -20.84 -15.08 21.25
CA TYR A 81 -20.71 -16.51 21.00
C TYR A 81 -21.28 -16.84 19.62
N GLY A 82 -20.52 -17.61 18.83
CA GLY A 82 -20.91 -18.05 17.51
C GLY A 82 -20.77 -19.56 17.35
N GLU A 83 -21.79 -20.20 16.81
CA GLU A 83 -21.77 -21.63 16.51
C GLU A 83 -22.34 -21.91 15.11
N ILE A 84 -21.96 -23.05 14.55
CA ILE A 84 -22.41 -23.53 13.24
C ILE A 84 -22.52 -25.05 13.27
N THR A 85 -23.52 -25.60 12.59
CA THR A 85 -23.65 -27.04 12.34
C THR A 85 -24.00 -27.28 10.89
N LEU A 86 -23.20 -28.10 10.19
CA LEU A 86 -23.39 -28.42 8.77
C LEU A 86 -23.27 -29.93 8.52
N PRO A 87 -24.11 -30.51 7.64
CA PRO A 87 -23.93 -31.89 7.18
C PRO A 87 -22.88 -31.95 6.06
N LEU A 88 -21.60 -32.02 6.43
CA LEU A 88 -20.50 -32.07 5.49
C LEU A 88 -20.07 -33.51 5.20
N LYS A 89 -20.18 -33.92 3.94
CA LYS A 89 -19.63 -35.20 3.46
C LYS A 89 -18.36 -34.92 2.64
N VAL A 90 -17.22 -34.98 3.32
CA VAL A 90 -15.90 -34.64 2.75
C VAL A 90 -14.94 -35.82 2.81
N GLY A 91 -13.92 -35.78 1.97
CA GLY A 91 -12.88 -36.80 1.90
C GLY A 91 -11.48 -36.19 1.88
N ILE A 92 -10.55 -36.87 2.56
CA ILE A 92 -9.10 -36.60 2.49
C ILE A 92 -8.36 -37.69 1.69
N VAL A 93 -9.05 -38.78 1.34
CA VAL A 93 -8.55 -39.90 0.52
C VAL A 93 -9.53 -40.20 -0.60
N GLY A 94 -9.06 -40.23 -1.85
CA GLY A 94 -9.86 -40.56 -3.03
C GLY A 94 -9.06 -40.56 -4.32
N GLY A 95 -9.56 -41.24 -5.37
CA GLY A 95 -8.88 -41.36 -6.66
C GLY A 95 -8.64 -40.00 -7.34
N SER A 96 -9.66 -39.14 -7.37
CA SER A 96 -9.59 -37.78 -7.92
C SER A 96 -8.71 -36.82 -7.11
N LEU A 97 -8.65 -37.00 -5.78
CA LEU A 97 -7.82 -36.21 -4.85
C LEU A 97 -6.32 -36.53 -4.99
N LYS A 98 -5.98 -37.79 -5.31
CA LYS A 98 -4.59 -38.22 -5.53
C LYS A 98 -4.04 -37.74 -6.88
N THR A 99 -4.88 -37.61 -7.90
CA THR A 99 -4.47 -37.22 -9.26
C THR A 99 -4.36 -35.72 -9.45
N ASN A 100 -5.03 -34.89 -8.62
CA ASN A 100 -4.95 -33.43 -8.70
C ASN A 100 -3.81 -32.89 -7.80
N PRO A 101 -2.72 -32.33 -8.38
CA PRO A 101 -1.60 -31.79 -7.60
C PRO A 101 -1.99 -30.61 -6.70
N GLY A 102 -2.93 -29.77 -7.13
CA GLY A 102 -3.40 -28.62 -6.36
C GLY A 102 -4.15 -29.03 -5.09
N ALA A 103 -5.03 -30.03 -5.19
CA ALA A 103 -5.75 -30.58 -4.04
C ALA A 103 -4.80 -31.18 -2.99
N ARG A 104 -3.67 -31.78 -3.43
CA ARG A 104 -2.64 -32.31 -2.52
C ARG A 104 -1.91 -31.20 -1.76
N VAL A 105 -1.66 -30.06 -2.39
CA VAL A 105 -1.07 -28.90 -1.72
C VAL A 105 -2.06 -28.31 -0.72
N GLY A 106 -3.33 -28.16 -1.11
CA GLY A 106 -4.39 -27.67 -0.22
C GLY A 106 -4.55 -28.53 1.03
N LEU A 107 -4.57 -29.86 0.90
CA LEU A 107 -4.65 -30.79 2.04
C LEU A 107 -3.40 -30.74 2.93
N LYS A 108 -2.20 -30.54 2.36
CA LYS A 108 -0.98 -30.36 3.15
C LYS A 108 -0.98 -29.08 3.96
N ILE A 109 -1.44 -27.97 3.38
CA ILE A 109 -1.57 -26.68 4.07
C ILE A 109 -2.63 -26.76 5.16
N ALA A 110 -3.75 -27.44 4.89
CA ALA A 110 -4.81 -27.65 5.88
C ALA A 110 -4.35 -28.44 7.11
N ALA A 111 -3.32 -29.29 6.96
CA ALA A 111 -2.70 -30.07 8.03
C ALA A 111 -3.70 -30.91 8.86
N VAL A 112 -4.74 -31.44 8.20
CA VAL A 112 -5.79 -32.27 8.81
C VAL A 112 -5.47 -33.76 8.67
N GLU A 113 -5.74 -34.53 9.72
CA GLU A 113 -5.49 -35.97 9.78
C GLU A 113 -6.73 -36.80 9.45
N SER A 114 -7.92 -36.19 9.54
CA SER A 114 -9.19 -36.88 9.33
C SER A 114 -10.19 -36.07 8.50
N ALA A 115 -11.15 -36.76 7.87
CA ALA A 115 -12.27 -36.10 7.19
C ALA A 115 -13.12 -35.27 8.17
N LYS A 116 -13.14 -35.65 9.46
CA LYS A 116 -13.82 -34.91 10.52
C LYS A 116 -13.13 -33.57 10.78
N GLU A 117 -11.81 -33.56 10.93
CA GLU A 117 -11.04 -32.31 11.09
C GLU A 117 -11.17 -31.40 9.86
N LEU A 118 -11.20 -31.96 8.66
CA LEU A 118 -11.45 -31.16 7.44
C LEU A 118 -12.84 -30.51 7.50
N ALA A 119 -13.85 -31.23 7.95
CA ALA A 119 -15.20 -30.68 8.13
C ALA A 119 -15.23 -29.58 9.22
N GLU A 120 -14.53 -29.79 10.34
CA GLU A 120 -14.40 -28.79 11.41
C GLU A 120 -13.69 -27.51 10.93
N LEU A 121 -12.63 -27.66 10.12
CA LEU A 121 -11.94 -26.54 9.47
C LEU A 121 -12.87 -25.78 8.51
N MET A 122 -13.63 -26.49 7.67
CA MET A 122 -14.60 -25.88 6.76
C MET A 122 -15.66 -25.09 7.53
N CYS A 123 -16.24 -25.68 8.59
CA CYS A 123 -17.19 -25.00 9.47
C CYS A 123 -16.58 -23.74 10.12
N SER A 124 -15.34 -23.83 10.60
CA SER A 124 -14.62 -22.71 11.24
C SER A 124 -14.41 -21.55 10.27
N VAL A 125 -13.96 -21.84 9.05
CA VAL A 125 -13.77 -20.83 7.99
C VAL A 125 -15.11 -20.23 7.56
N GLY A 126 -16.15 -21.05 7.41
CA GLY A 126 -17.51 -20.58 7.11
C GLY A 126 -18.06 -19.64 8.19
N LEU A 127 -17.85 -19.98 9.47
CA LEU A 127 -18.25 -19.15 10.60
C LEU A 127 -17.47 -17.83 10.65
N ALA A 128 -16.14 -17.88 10.43
CA ALA A 128 -15.30 -16.68 10.39
C ALA A 128 -15.68 -15.73 9.23
N GLN A 129 -15.97 -16.29 8.05
CA GLN A 129 -16.42 -15.52 6.90
C GLN A 129 -17.79 -14.85 7.15
N ASN A 130 -18.71 -15.60 7.77
CA ASN A 130 -19.99 -15.04 8.18
C ASN A 130 -19.84 -13.94 9.23
N PHE A 131 -18.97 -14.12 10.23
CA PHE A 131 -18.64 -13.09 11.23
C PHE A 131 -18.13 -11.81 10.56
N ALA A 132 -17.18 -11.92 9.63
CA ALA A 132 -16.66 -10.77 8.90
C ALA A 132 -17.76 -10.03 8.12
N ALA A 133 -18.66 -10.76 7.46
CA ALA A 133 -19.78 -10.19 6.72
C ALA A 133 -20.81 -9.50 7.63
N LEU A 134 -21.15 -10.10 8.78
CA LEU A 134 -22.05 -9.52 9.77
C LEU A 134 -21.42 -8.27 10.41
N ARG A 135 -20.14 -8.33 10.75
CA ARG A 135 -19.40 -7.18 11.27
C ARG A 135 -19.43 -6.01 10.27
N ALA A 136 -19.21 -6.27 8.99
CA ALA A 136 -19.30 -5.24 7.95
C ALA A 136 -20.73 -4.68 7.81
N LEU A 137 -21.76 -5.53 7.93
CA LEU A 137 -23.16 -5.11 7.89
C LEU A 137 -23.51 -4.12 9.00
N VAL A 138 -23.05 -4.38 10.23
CA VAL A 138 -23.46 -3.62 11.41
C VAL A 138 -22.57 -2.40 11.69
N THR A 139 -21.50 -2.20 10.90
CA THR A 139 -20.57 -1.08 11.04
C THR A 139 -20.64 -0.13 9.85
N SER A 140 -19.84 -0.38 8.80
CA SER A 140 -19.69 0.51 7.65
C SER A 140 -20.71 0.27 6.52
N GLY A 141 -21.47 -0.83 6.60
CA GLY A 141 -22.53 -1.22 5.66
C GLY A 141 -22.01 -1.94 4.40
N ILE A 142 -22.65 -3.05 4.03
CA ILE A 142 -22.27 -3.86 2.85
C ILE A 142 -22.48 -3.09 1.53
N GLN A 143 -23.44 -2.17 1.48
CA GLN A 143 -23.82 -1.46 0.24
C GLN A 143 -22.75 -0.47 -0.26
N LYS A 144 -21.99 0.17 0.63
CA LYS A 144 -20.91 1.10 0.23
C LYS A 144 -19.83 0.39 -0.60
N GLY A 145 -19.50 -0.85 -0.25
CA GLY A 145 -18.56 -1.69 -1.01
C GLY A 145 -19.15 -2.22 -2.33
N HIS A 146 -20.42 -2.64 -2.33
CA HIS A 146 -21.06 -3.24 -3.50
C HIS A 146 -21.46 -2.23 -4.59
N MET A 147 -21.89 -1.02 -4.21
CA MET A 147 -22.20 0.07 -5.14
C MET A 147 -20.94 0.55 -5.88
N SER A 148 -19.80 0.61 -5.17
CA SER A 148 -18.50 0.92 -5.78
C SER A 148 -18.09 -0.13 -6.83
N LEU A 149 -18.28 -1.41 -6.54
CA LEU A 149 -18.00 -2.49 -7.51
C LEU A 149 -18.97 -2.48 -8.71
N HIS A 150 -20.24 -2.15 -8.50
CA HIS A 150 -21.21 -2.03 -9.58
C HIS A 150 -20.91 -0.83 -10.49
N ALA A 151 -20.60 0.34 -9.92
CA ALA A 151 -20.21 1.54 -10.66
C ALA A 151 -18.93 1.31 -11.48
N ARG A 152 -17.94 0.61 -10.92
CA ARG A 152 -16.72 0.17 -11.65
C ARG A 152 -17.03 -0.73 -12.83
N SER A 153 -17.95 -1.67 -12.67
CA SER A 153 -18.34 -2.58 -13.77
C SER A 153 -19.06 -1.84 -14.90
N VAL A 154 -19.96 -0.91 -14.56
CA VAL A 154 -20.69 -0.08 -15.52
C VAL A 154 -19.77 0.90 -16.24
N ALA A 155 -18.82 1.54 -15.54
CA ALA A 155 -17.82 2.41 -16.16
C ALA A 155 -16.94 1.66 -17.18
N LYS A 156 -16.57 0.40 -16.88
CA LYS A 156 -15.80 -0.45 -17.80
C LYS A 156 -16.60 -0.84 -19.05
N LEU A 157 -17.86 -1.21 -18.88
CA LEU A 157 -18.79 -1.54 -19.98
C LEU A 157 -19.05 -0.34 -20.89
N ALA A 158 -19.14 0.85 -20.32
CA ALA A 158 -19.30 2.10 -21.06
C ALA A 158 -18.04 2.53 -21.84
N GLY A 159 -16.91 1.84 -21.67
CA GLY A 159 -15.67 2.11 -22.40
C GLY A 159 -14.81 3.22 -21.79
N ALA A 160 -14.94 3.49 -20.49
CA ALA A 160 -14.11 4.49 -19.82
C ALA A 160 -12.61 4.12 -19.91
N SER A 161 -11.79 5.04 -20.42
CA SER A 161 -10.34 4.85 -20.51
C SER A 161 -9.71 4.89 -19.11
N PRO A 162 -8.53 4.28 -18.88
CA PRO A 162 -7.89 4.26 -17.56
C PRO A 162 -7.70 5.63 -16.90
N GLN A 163 -7.58 6.69 -17.71
CA GLN A 163 -7.36 8.07 -17.26
C GLN A 163 -8.62 8.72 -16.67
N ILE A 164 -9.80 8.38 -17.18
CA ILE A 164 -11.09 8.94 -16.74
C ILE A 164 -11.91 7.94 -15.92
N PHE A 165 -11.46 6.68 -15.82
CA PHE A 165 -12.21 5.58 -15.22
C PHE A 165 -12.73 5.90 -13.82
N ASP A 166 -11.86 6.34 -12.91
CA ASP A 166 -12.27 6.64 -11.54
C ASP A 166 -13.15 7.89 -11.44
N GLN A 167 -13.01 8.84 -12.37
CA GLN A 167 -13.89 10.02 -12.47
C GLN A 167 -15.30 9.62 -12.93
N VAL A 168 -15.40 8.70 -13.90
CA VAL A 168 -16.67 8.13 -14.37
C VAL A 168 -17.33 7.32 -13.25
N VAL A 169 -16.57 6.49 -12.54
CA VAL A 169 -17.07 5.72 -11.38
C VAL A 169 -17.60 6.65 -10.28
N LYS A 170 -16.84 7.70 -9.94
CA LYS A 170 -17.26 8.70 -8.97
C LYS A 170 -18.52 9.43 -9.43
N GLY A 171 -18.57 9.89 -10.69
CA GLY A 171 -19.76 10.53 -11.26
C GLY A 171 -21.01 9.64 -11.26
N LEU A 172 -20.85 8.33 -11.46
CA LEU A 172 -21.95 7.36 -11.36
C LEU A 172 -22.45 7.19 -9.92
N ILE A 173 -21.55 7.19 -8.94
CA ILE A 173 -21.90 7.08 -7.52
C ILE A 173 -22.56 8.38 -7.04
N ASP A 174 -21.95 9.53 -7.35
CA ASP A 174 -22.41 10.86 -6.93
C ASP A 174 -23.76 11.22 -7.57
N SER A 175 -24.00 10.80 -8.82
CA SER A 175 -25.30 10.99 -9.49
C SER A 175 -26.40 10.05 -8.99
N GLY A 176 -26.05 8.97 -8.29
CA GLY A 176 -26.96 7.90 -7.88
C GLY A 176 -27.52 7.07 -9.05
N GLU A 177 -27.13 7.36 -10.29
CA GLU A 177 -27.62 6.74 -11.52
C GLU A 177 -26.54 5.84 -12.15
N VAL A 178 -26.40 4.63 -11.60
CA VAL A 178 -25.40 3.65 -12.05
C VAL A 178 -25.88 2.89 -13.31
N LYS A 179 -26.05 3.62 -14.42
CA LYS A 179 -26.49 3.08 -15.71
C LYS A 179 -25.50 3.41 -16.83
N GLU A 180 -25.42 2.53 -17.83
CA GLU A 180 -24.46 2.66 -18.94
C GLU A 180 -24.63 3.97 -19.73
N TRP A 181 -25.87 4.43 -19.96
CA TRP A 181 -26.12 5.70 -20.64
C TRP A 181 -25.57 6.89 -19.84
N LYS A 182 -25.69 6.88 -18.51
CA LYS A 182 -25.16 7.91 -17.63
C LYS A 182 -23.63 7.86 -17.58
N ALA A 183 -23.07 6.66 -17.63
CA ALA A 183 -21.62 6.48 -17.74
C ALA A 183 -21.09 7.04 -19.06
N ARG A 184 -21.79 6.84 -20.19
CA ARG A 184 -21.44 7.40 -21.50
C ARG A 184 -21.59 8.93 -21.54
N GLU A 185 -22.63 9.47 -20.92
CA GLU A 185 -22.80 10.92 -20.73
C GLU A 185 -21.59 11.49 -19.98
N ILE A 186 -21.25 10.92 -18.81
CA ILE A 186 -20.09 11.36 -18.02
C ILE A 186 -18.77 11.20 -18.81
N ILE A 187 -18.61 10.12 -19.59
CA ILE A 187 -17.44 9.95 -20.46
C ILE A 187 -17.37 11.04 -21.53
N THR A 188 -18.51 11.39 -22.14
CA THR A 188 -18.59 12.41 -23.19
C THR A 188 -18.30 13.79 -22.61
N ASP A 189 -18.88 14.12 -21.45
CA ASP A 189 -18.62 15.37 -20.73
C ASP A 189 -17.13 15.51 -20.35
N LEU A 190 -16.50 14.42 -19.91
CA LEU A 190 -15.07 14.39 -19.58
C LEU A 190 -14.15 14.42 -20.80
N GLN A 191 -14.62 13.99 -21.98
CA GLN A 191 -13.88 14.05 -23.24
C GLN A 191 -14.04 15.41 -23.93
N GLU A 192 -15.23 16.02 -23.87
CA GLU A 192 -15.50 17.37 -24.38
C GLU A 192 -14.87 18.45 -23.51
N ALA A 193 -14.67 18.19 -22.20
CA ALA A 193 -13.86 19.01 -21.30
C ALA A 193 -12.33 18.93 -21.55
N GLY A 194 -11.90 18.29 -22.64
CA GLY A 194 -10.51 18.20 -23.11
C GLY A 194 -9.92 19.51 -23.66
N GLY A 195 -9.94 20.56 -22.83
CA GLY A 195 -9.27 21.85 -23.01
C GLY A 195 -9.45 22.67 -21.72
N PRO A 196 -8.42 23.36 -21.20
CA PRO A 196 -8.54 24.00 -19.90
C PRO A 196 -9.47 25.21 -20.03
N THR A 197 -10.66 25.16 -19.44
CA THR A 197 -11.18 26.17 -18.50
C THR A 197 -12.65 26.00 -18.13
N ASP A 198 -12.92 26.34 -16.87
CA ASP A 198 -14.10 27.01 -16.34
C ASP A 198 -15.45 26.31 -16.28
N SER A 199 -15.76 25.83 -15.07
CA SER A 199 -17.11 25.95 -14.53
C SER A 199 -17.10 26.53 -13.11
N LYS A 200 -17.42 27.83 -13.06
CA LYS A 200 -18.06 28.61 -11.98
C LYS A 200 -17.23 29.03 -10.75
N LYS A 201 -16.58 30.18 -10.92
CA LYS A 201 -16.20 31.24 -9.96
C LYS A 201 -16.70 31.09 -8.51
N LEU A 202 -15.83 30.52 -7.68
CA LEU A 202 -15.54 30.87 -6.29
C LEU A 202 -14.00 30.76 -6.19
N SER A 203 -13.30 31.89 -6.12
CA SER A 203 -11.82 32.12 -6.10
C SER A 203 -10.85 30.91 -6.25
N ASP A 204 -10.01 30.96 -7.29
CA ASP A 204 -8.99 30.00 -7.74
C ASP A 204 -7.64 30.03 -6.98
N ASP A 205 -7.62 30.39 -5.70
CA ASP A 205 -6.35 30.55 -4.96
C ASP A 205 -5.89 29.23 -4.31
N TRP A 206 -5.39 28.31 -5.14
CA TRP A 206 -4.66 27.13 -4.67
C TRP A 206 -3.16 27.43 -4.58
N SER A 207 -2.59 27.30 -3.40
CA SER A 207 -1.14 27.28 -3.19
C SER A 207 -0.62 25.87 -3.37
N SER A 208 0.55 25.69 -4.00
CA SER A 208 1.10 24.38 -4.31
C SER A 208 2.54 24.22 -3.85
N GLY A 209 2.89 23.01 -3.44
CA GLY A 209 4.24 22.59 -3.12
C GLY A 209 4.52 21.21 -3.73
N SER A 210 5.75 21.00 -4.18
CA SER A 210 6.19 19.70 -4.71
C SER A 210 7.45 19.23 -3.99
N ALA A 211 7.60 17.92 -3.87
CA ALA A 211 8.78 17.30 -3.33
C ALA A 211 9.20 16.09 -4.19
N ALA A 212 10.50 15.81 -4.15
CA ALA A 212 11.05 14.60 -4.76
C ALA A 212 10.82 13.39 -3.86
N GLY A 213 10.69 12.21 -4.47
CA GLY A 213 10.91 10.95 -3.77
C GLY A 213 12.39 10.63 -3.76
N LYS A 214 12.75 9.46 -3.22
CA LYS A 214 14.14 9.01 -3.21
C LYS A 214 14.30 7.60 -3.75
N VAL A 215 15.44 7.38 -4.39
CA VAL A 215 15.98 6.04 -4.65
C VAL A 215 17.41 6.02 -4.16
N ILE A 216 17.73 5.09 -3.27
CA ILE A 216 19.13 4.87 -2.86
C ILE A 216 19.74 3.93 -3.90
N LEU A 217 20.81 4.37 -4.55
CA LEU A 217 21.57 3.53 -5.46
C LEU A 217 22.54 2.64 -4.66
N LEU A 218 23.28 3.23 -3.72
CA LEU A 218 24.30 2.54 -2.93
C LEU A 218 24.34 3.15 -1.52
N GLY A 219 24.70 2.35 -0.51
CA GLY A 219 24.90 2.84 0.87
C GLY A 219 23.73 2.60 1.83
N GLU A 220 22.76 1.76 1.46
CA GLU A 220 21.71 1.35 2.39
C GLU A 220 22.28 0.69 3.64
N HIS A 221 21.63 0.95 4.78
CA HIS A 221 22.05 0.53 6.14
C HIS A 221 23.38 1.11 6.61
N ALA A 222 24.44 1.03 5.81
CA ALA A 222 25.78 1.55 6.12
C ALA A 222 25.77 3.04 6.48
N VAL A 223 24.89 3.84 5.87
CA VAL A 223 24.74 5.27 6.19
C VAL A 223 24.35 5.54 7.65
N VAL A 224 23.65 4.61 8.30
CA VAL A 224 23.29 4.73 9.72
C VAL A 224 24.54 4.60 10.62
N TYR A 225 25.56 3.89 10.13
CA TYR A 225 26.84 3.61 10.79
C TYR A 225 27.96 4.55 10.30
N GLY A 226 27.59 5.76 9.86
CA GLY A 226 28.56 6.82 9.52
C GLY A 226 29.28 6.62 8.18
N LYS A 227 28.80 5.72 7.32
CA LYS A 227 29.24 5.56 5.93
C LYS A 227 28.43 6.43 4.98
N HIS A 228 28.77 6.42 3.69
CA HIS A 228 28.10 7.21 2.65
C HIS A 228 26.89 6.48 2.07
N ALA A 229 25.90 7.26 1.62
CA ALA A 229 24.83 6.84 0.74
C ALA A 229 24.77 7.72 -0.50
N LEU A 230 24.73 7.08 -1.66
CA LEU A 230 24.50 7.71 -2.95
C LEU A 230 23.03 7.52 -3.33
N ALA A 231 22.31 8.62 -3.48
CA ALA A 231 20.87 8.56 -3.71
C ALA A 231 20.39 9.64 -4.68
N LEU A 232 19.36 9.31 -5.45
CA LEU A 232 18.81 10.14 -6.52
C LEU A 232 17.36 10.54 -6.23
N PRO A 233 16.95 11.73 -6.70
CA PRO A 233 15.58 12.19 -6.58
C PRO A 233 14.68 11.47 -7.59
N ILE A 234 13.49 11.11 -7.14
CA ILE A 234 12.36 10.82 -8.04
C ILE A 234 11.61 12.14 -8.19
N GLU A 235 11.92 12.89 -9.24
CA GLU A 235 11.35 14.22 -9.46
C GLU A 235 9.82 14.20 -9.47
N ASN A 236 9.17 15.25 -8.95
CA ASN A 236 7.71 15.40 -8.92
C ASN A 236 7.00 14.14 -8.42
N ALA A 237 7.53 13.55 -7.36
CA ALA A 237 6.96 12.35 -6.75
C ALA A 237 5.62 12.67 -6.08
N ILE A 238 5.59 13.78 -5.34
CA ILE A 238 4.43 14.25 -4.59
C ILE A 238 4.22 15.74 -4.86
N THR A 239 2.97 16.10 -5.16
CA THR A 239 2.51 17.47 -5.29
C THR A 239 1.36 17.67 -4.32
N ALA A 240 1.50 18.58 -3.37
CA ALA A 240 0.44 19.03 -2.48
C ALA A 240 -0.09 20.37 -2.98
N ARG A 241 -1.40 20.53 -2.96
CA ARG A 241 -2.06 21.80 -3.16
C ARG A 241 -2.97 22.08 -1.97
N CYS A 242 -3.04 23.31 -1.51
CA CYS A 242 -3.93 23.69 -0.44
C CYS A 242 -4.56 25.06 -0.67
N ARG A 243 -5.73 25.26 -0.05
CA ARG A 243 -6.47 26.53 -0.06
C ARG A 243 -7.23 26.71 1.24
N LYS A 244 -7.60 27.96 1.53
CA LYS A 244 -8.54 28.27 2.61
C LYS A 244 -9.97 27.96 2.15
N VAL A 245 -10.75 27.35 3.01
CA VAL A 245 -12.17 27.04 2.85
C VAL A 245 -12.96 27.58 4.04
N SER A 246 -14.25 27.29 4.13
CA SER A 246 -15.09 27.54 5.31
C SER A 246 -15.61 26.20 5.81
N GLY A 247 -15.07 25.64 6.89
CA GLY A 247 -15.39 24.29 7.36
C GLY A 247 -14.23 23.51 7.98
N PRO A 248 -14.36 22.20 8.23
CA PRO A 248 -13.28 21.39 8.80
C PRO A 248 -12.06 21.32 7.85
N VAL A 249 -10.89 20.95 8.40
CA VAL A 249 -9.72 20.68 7.56
C VAL A 249 -9.97 19.41 6.77
N VAL A 250 -9.78 19.45 5.45
CA VAL A 250 -10.00 18.33 4.53
C VAL A 250 -8.67 17.90 3.92
N LEU A 251 -8.32 16.62 4.01
CA LEU A 251 -7.15 16.02 3.39
C LEU A 251 -7.57 14.98 2.36
N ARG A 252 -7.14 15.16 1.11
CA ARG A 252 -7.42 14.25 0.00
C ARG A 252 -6.15 13.70 -0.59
N ILE A 253 -6.03 12.38 -0.65
CA ILE A 253 -4.96 11.67 -1.37
C ILE A 253 -5.62 10.59 -2.25
N PRO A 254 -6.09 10.96 -3.46
CA PRO A 254 -6.85 10.05 -4.32
C PRO A 254 -6.12 8.73 -4.61
N ALA A 255 -4.81 8.80 -4.83
CA ALA A 255 -3.98 7.62 -5.13
C ALA A 255 -3.96 6.58 -3.99
N TRP A 256 -4.19 7.02 -2.75
CA TRP A 256 -4.23 6.15 -1.56
C TRP A 256 -5.63 6.02 -0.97
N GLN A 257 -6.66 6.50 -1.69
CA GLN A 257 -8.06 6.48 -1.25
C GLN A 257 -8.30 7.18 0.10
N VAL A 258 -7.53 8.23 0.38
CA VAL A 258 -7.73 9.08 1.57
C VAL A 258 -8.63 10.25 1.19
N ASP A 259 -9.76 10.39 1.87
CA ASP A 259 -10.64 11.57 1.84
C ASP A 259 -11.18 11.77 3.26
N GLU A 260 -10.39 12.47 4.07
CA GLU A 260 -10.63 12.64 5.50
C GLU A 260 -10.91 14.12 5.81
N SER A 261 -11.90 14.36 6.67
CA SER A 261 -12.16 15.69 7.24
C SER A 261 -12.00 15.63 8.75
N PHE A 262 -11.29 16.58 9.35
CA PHE A 262 -11.11 16.64 10.79
C PHE A 262 -11.24 18.04 11.35
N THR A 263 -11.65 18.11 12.61
CA THR A 263 -11.45 19.32 13.41
C THR A 263 -10.16 19.20 14.22
N PRO A 264 -9.44 20.31 14.48
CA PRO A 264 -8.13 20.28 15.14
C PRO A 264 -8.13 19.72 16.57
N LYS A 265 -9.30 19.43 17.13
CA LYS A 265 -9.53 18.92 18.50
C LYS A 265 -9.79 17.41 18.56
N GLU A 266 -9.91 16.70 17.44
CA GLU A 266 -10.17 15.25 17.41
C GLU A 266 -8.86 14.48 17.19
N GLU A 267 -8.56 13.45 17.98
CA GLU A 267 -7.47 12.50 17.68
C GLU A 267 -7.90 11.56 16.54
N SER A 268 -7.05 11.35 15.53
CA SER A 268 -7.35 10.53 14.34
C SER A 268 -6.16 9.63 14.01
N ASP A 269 -6.46 8.50 13.35
CA ASP A 269 -5.63 7.30 13.22
C ASP A 269 -4.70 7.26 11.97
N SER A 270 -4.73 8.24 11.05
CA SER A 270 -3.96 8.17 9.79
C SER A 270 -2.63 8.94 9.83
N GLY A 271 -1.55 8.31 9.33
CA GLY A 271 -0.18 8.86 9.37
C GLY A 271 0.01 10.17 8.58
N ALA A 272 -0.69 10.32 7.46
CA ALA A 272 -0.67 11.55 6.66
C ALA A 272 -1.36 12.72 7.38
N LEU A 273 -2.41 12.45 8.16
CA LEU A 273 -3.11 13.46 8.93
C LEU A 273 -2.32 13.89 10.16
N ALA A 274 -1.67 12.93 10.83
CA ALA A 274 -0.76 13.21 11.93
C ALA A 274 0.37 14.16 11.48
N LEU A 275 0.91 13.92 10.28
CA LEU A 275 1.92 14.77 9.65
C LEU A 275 1.39 16.18 9.36
N LEU A 276 0.23 16.30 8.71
CA LEU A 276 -0.41 17.59 8.45
C LEU A 276 -0.64 18.38 9.74
N ARG A 277 -1.12 17.74 10.80
CA ARG A 277 -1.32 18.37 12.12
C ARG A 277 -0.02 18.83 12.75
N LEU A 278 1.06 18.10 12.55
CA LEU A 278 2.37 18.51 13.06
C LEU A 278 2.86 19.76 12.35
N LEU A 279 2.75 19.80 11.02
CA LEU A 279 3.11 20.95 10.21
C LEU A 279 2.25 22.18 10.57
N LEU A 280 0.93 22.02 10.69
CA LEU A 280 0.04 23.11 11.09
C LEU A 280 0.42 23.69 12.46
N ARG A 281 0.77 22.85 13.44
CA ARG A 281 1.23 23.28 14.77
C ARG A 281 2.57 24.02 14.70
N HIS A 282 3.53 23.50 13.93
CA HIS A 282 4.87 24.11 13.83
C HIS A 282 4.87 25.43 13.07
N MET A 283 4.00 25.57 12.07
CA MET A 283 3.91 26.77 11.24
C MET A 283 2.93 27.82 11.81
N ASP A 284 2.47 27.62 13.04
CA ASP A 284 1.47 28.46 13.75
C ASP A 284 0.24 28.79 12.90
N VAL A 285 -0.16 27.83 12.06
CA VAL A 285 -1.36 27.97 11.25
C VAL A 285 -2.52 27.66 12.16
N ALA A 286 -3.19 28.71 12.64
CA ALA A 286 -4.52 28.57 13.22
C ALA A 286 -5.31 27.67 12.26
N ALA A 287 -5.78 26.53 12.76
CA ALA A 287 -6.36 25.48 11.93
C ALA A 287 -7.77 25.87 11.46
N GLU A 288 -7.82 27.02 10.81
CA GLU A 288 -8.92 27.63 10.12
C GLU A 288 -8.99 26.95 8.76
N ASN A 289 -9.98 26.08 8.65
CA ASN A 289 -10.63 25.73 7.40
C ASN A 289 -9.67 25.57 6.20
N LEU A 290 -8.86 24.52 6.19
CA LEU A 290 -7.92 24.23 5.10
C LEU A 290 -8.41 23.04 4.28
N GLU A 291 -8.43 23.16 2.96
CA GLU A 291 -8.52 21.99 2.08
C GLU A 291 -7.15 21.73 1.47
N MET A 292 -6.68 20.49 1.57
CA MET A 292 -5.43 20.03 0.99
C MET A 292 -5.65 18.79 0.15
N GLU A 293 -5.14 18.82 -1.09
CA GLU A 293 -5.14 17.67 -1.99
C GLU A 293 -3.71 17.30 -2.38
N ILE A 294 -3.44 16.00 -2.42
CA ILE A 294 -2.13 15.44 -2.66
C ILE A 294 -2.20 14.48 -3.84
N GLN A 295 -1.40 14.80 -4.84
CA GLN A 295 -1.16 13.96 -6.01
C GLN A 295 0.18 13.27 -5.83
N THR A 296 0.21 11.95 -5.99
CA THR A 296 1.44 11.16 -5.83
C THR A 296 1.50 10.08 -6.88
N ARG A 297 2.72 9.85 -7.38
CA ARG A 297 3.04 8.70 -8.25
C ARG A 297 3.74 7.57 -7.49
N LEU A 298 3.99 7.78 -6.19
CA LEU A 298 4.63 6.79 -5.32
C LEU A 298 3.59 5.98 -4.56
N PRO A 299 3.72 4.65 -4.52
CA PRO A 299 2.95 3.83 -3.59
C PRO A 299 3.34 4.14 -2.14
N ALA A 300 2.38 3.98 -1.23
CA ALA A 300 2.60 4.17 0.20
C ALA A 300 3.50 3.04 0.77
N ALA A 301 4.42 3.40 1.68
CA ALA A 301 5.24 2.46 2.46
C ALA A 301 6.15 1.49 1.66
N GLN A 302 6.66 1.92 0.50
CA GLN A 302 7.51 1.09 -0.38
C GLN A 302 9.02 1.44 -0.37
N GLY A 303 9.49 2.20 0.63
CA GLY A 303 10.91 2.56 0.79
C GLY A 303 11.43 3.67 -0.12
N LEU A 304 10.54 4.38 -0.84
CA LEU A 304 10.87 5.45 -1.79
C LEU A 304 10.87 6.87 -1.20
N GLY A 305 10.99 6.99 0.13
CA GLY A 305 10.97 8.29 0.82
C GLY A 305 9.61 8.99 0.81
N THR A 306 8.52 8.23 0.63
CA THR A 306 7.15 8.76 0.49
C THR A 306 6.73 9.63 1.68
N SER A 307 7.11 9.29 2.92
CA SER A 307 6.76 10.06 4.12
C SER A 307 7.48 11.42 4.15
N ALA A 308 8.79 11.43 3.96
CA ALA A 308 9.57 12.67 3.87
C ALA A 308 9.14 13.56 2.69
N ALA A 309 8.86 12.97 1.52
CA ALA A 309 8.33 13.69 0.37
C ALA A 309 6.95 14.30 0.65
N LEU A 310 6.10 13.59 1.38
CA LEU A 310 4.77 14.08 1.76
C LEU A 310 4.89 15.30 2.67
N ALA A 311 5.76 15.21 3.68
CA ALA A 311 6.02 16.28 4.65
C ALA A 311 6.56 17.54 3.95
N ALA A 312 7.56 17.38 3.08
CA ALA A 312 8.15 18.48 2.33
C ALA A 312 7.16 19.14 1.37
N ALA A 313 6.35 18.36 0.64
CA ALA A 313 5.35 18.89 -0.27
C ALA A 313 4.24 19.66 0.48
N MET A 314 3.74 19.10 1.59
CA MET A 314 2.76 19.76 2.47
C MET A 314 3.32 21.06 3.05
N ALA A 315 4.56 21.05 3.56
CA ALA A 315 5.21 22.22 4.14
C ALA A 315 5.36 23.34 3.11
N ARG A 316 5.82 23.01 1.88
CA ARG A 316 5.92 23.98 0.77
C ARG A 316 4.56 24.55 0.36
N ALA A 317 3.52 23.73 0.31
CA ALA A 317 2.17 24.20 -0.03
C ALA A 317 1.62 25.15 1.05
N LEU A 318 1.84 24.84 2.33
CA LEU A 318 1.46 25.69 3.46
C LEU A 318 2.27 27.00 3.49
N ASP A 319 3.58 26.95 3.25
CA ASP A 319 4.45 28.14 3.17
C ASP A 319 3.93 29.11 2.10
N ALA A 320 3.63 28.57 0.91
CA ALA A 320 3.04 29.31 -0.20
C ALA A 320 1.63 29.86 0.12
N LEU A 321 0.84 29.18 0.96
CA LEU A 321 -0.48 29.68 1.40
C LEU A 321 -0.38 30.83 2.40
N LEU A 322 0.63 30.79 3.27
CA LEU A 322 0.88 31.82 4.28
C LEU A 322 1.58 33.05 3.70
N GLY A 323 2.16 32.94 2.50
CA GLY A 323 3.05 33.96 1.95
C GLY A 323 4.37 34.06 2.73
N SER A 324 4.72 32.99 3.44
CA SER A 324 6.02 32.83 4.09
C SER A 324 7.08 32.53 3.02
N SER A 325 8.35 32.67 3.37
CA SER A 325 9.47 32.40 2.45
C SER A 325 10.50 31.52 3.15
N LEU A 326 10.03 30.36 3.63
CA LEU A 326 10.91 29.39 4.28
C LEU A 326 11.99 28.92 3.30
N SER A 327 13.23 28.93 3.76
CA SER A 327 14.35 28.37 3.02
C SER A 327 14.26 26.83 2.96
N ASP A 328 14.90 26.24 1.96
CA ASP A 328 14.99 24.78 1.85
C ASP A 328 15.62 24.15 3.12
N ASP A 329 16.55 24.83 3.78
CA ASP A 329 17.13 24.37 5.06
C ASP A 329 16.11 24.32 6.21
N GLU A 330 15.16 25.25 6.23
CA GLU A 330 14.08 25.28 7.23
C GLU A 330 13.05 24.20 6.95
N ILE A 331 12.65 24.03 5.68
CA ILE A 331 11.73 22.96 5.25
C ILE A 331 12.36 21.58 5.51
N ASN A 332 13.67 21.44 5.27
CA ASN A 332 14.42 20.22 5.56
C ASN A 332 14.47 19.91 7.06
N ARG A 333 14.67 20.92 7.91
CA ARG A 333 14.60 20.77 9.38
C ARG A 333 13.20 20.34 9.84
N LEU A 334 12.15 20.99 9.34
CA LEU A 334 10.77 20.62 9.67
C LEU A 334 10.45 19.18 9.24
N THR A 335 10.88 18.80 8.03
CA THR A 335 10.69 17.45 7.50
C THR A 335 11.46 16.41 8.32
N PHE A 336 12.68 16.72 8.75
CA PHE A 336 13.49 15.84 9.60
C PHE A 336 12.84 15.60 10.97
N GLU A 337 12.30 16.65 11.61
CA GLU A 337 11.58 16.50 12.88
C GLU A 337 10.30 15.66 12.73
N CYS A 338 9.57 15.83 11.62
CA CYS A 338 8.42 14.98 11.30
C CYS A 338 8.80 13.49 11.20
N GLU A 339 9.88 13.19 10.47
CA GLU A 339 10.40 11.83 10.31
C GLU A 339 10.89 11.24 11.64
N LYS A 340 11.53 12.04 12.48
CA LYS A 340 11.99 11.62 13.81
C LYS A 340 10.82 11.22 14.71
N LEU A 341 9.72 11.96 14.65
CA LEU A 341 8.50 11.64 15.41
C LEU A 341 7.77 10.41 14.88
N ALA A 342 7.82 10.16 13.57
CA ALA A 342 7.17 9.00 12.93
C ALA A 342 8.00 7.69 13.03
N HIS A 343 9.32 7.77 12.92
CA HIS A 343 10.21 6.62 12.71
C HIS A 343 11.39 6.53 13.71
N GLY A 344 11.45 7.44 14.70
CA GLY A 344 12.41 7.40 15.80
C GLY A 344 13.80 7.92 15.44
N GLU A 345 14.56 7.18 14.62
CA GLU A 345 15.97 7.48 14.33
C GLU A 345 16.27 7.55 12.83
N PRO A 346 15.84 8.63 12.14
CA PRO A 346 16.04 8.78 10.70
C PRO A 346 17.52 8.92 10.32
N SER A 347 17.88 8.48 9.12
CA SER A 347 19.25 8.63 8.57
C SER A 347 19.55 10.08 8.15
N GLY A 348 18.52 10.86 7.81
CA GLY A 348 18.64 12.22 7.26
C GLY A 348 18.71 12.28 5.73
N VAL A 349 18.84 11.13 5.05
CA VAL A 349 18.91 11.05 3.58
C VAL A 349 17.57 11.40 2.93
N ASP A 350 16.48 10.87 3.49
CA ASP A 350 15.16 10.89 2.87
C ASP A 350 14.59 12.32 2.81
N ASN A 351 14.69 13.09 3.90
CA ASN A 351 14.32 14.50 3.95
C ASN A 351 15.21 15.38 3.06
N ALA A 352 16.52 15.13 3.05
CA ALA A 352 17.45 15.91 2.24
C ALA A 352 17.11 15.79 0.75
N ILE A 353 16.91 14.57 0.24
CA ILE A 353 16.52 14.37 -1.17
C ILE A 353 15.14 14.95 -1.45
N ALA A 354 14.18 14.73 -0.56
CA ALA A 354 12.81 15.20 -0.75
C ALA A 354 12.74 16.72 -0.93
N VAL A 355 13.55 17.45 -0.16
CA VAL A 355 13.56 18.91 -0.15
C VAL A 355 14.45 19.48 -1.25
N TYR A 356 15.72 19.08 -1.35
CA TYR A 356 16.65 19.66 -2.32
C TYR A 356 16.38 19.19 -3.76
N GLY A 357 15.80 17.99 -3.93
CA GLY A 357 15.43 17.47 -5.24
C GLY A 357 16.61 17.23 -6.19
N GLN A 358 17.81 17.06 -5.65
CA GLN A 358 19.04 16.83 -6.40
C GLN A 358 19.68 15.49 -6.03
N PRO A 359 20.47 14.87 -6.94
CA PRO A 359 21.32 13.74 -6.59
C PRO A 359 22.31 14.13 -5.50
N ILE A 360 22.48 13.28 -4.48
CA ILE A 360 23.37 13.56 -3.35
C ILE A 360 24.23 12.36 -2.98
N LEU A 361 25.44 12.66 -2.52
CA LEU A 361 26.22 11.80 -1.63
C LEU A 361 26.04 12.32 -0.21
N TYR A 362 25.48 11.48 0.66
CA TYR A 362 25.17 11.83 2.03
C TYR A 362 25.95 10.96 3.01
N ARG A 363 26.48 11.56 4.08
CA ARG A 363 27.09 10.84 5.20
C ARG A 363 26.52 11.34 6.52
N LYS A 364 25.99 10.41 7.33
CA LYS A 364 25.50 10.73 8.68
C LYS A 364 26.68 11.00 9.60
N GLN A 365 26.73 12.19 10.18
CA GLN A 365 27.69 12.66 11.19
C GLN A 365 26.98 13.65 12.12
N ASP A 366 27.62 14.10 13.20
CA ASP A 366 27.09 15.14 14.09
C ASP A 366 26.68 16.41 13.32
N THR A 367 27.45 16.73 12.28
CA THR A 367 27.06 17.67 11.22
C THR A 367 26.95 16.88 9.92
N PRO A 368 25.74 16.68 9.36
CA PRO A 368 25.56 15.91 8.15
C PRO A 368 26.43 16.43 7.00
N ASN A 369 27.18 15.54 6.35
CA ASN A 369 27.92 15.90 5.14
C ASN A 369 27.05 15.56 3.93
N LEU A 370 26.62 16.60 3.21
CA LEU A 370 25.83 16.49 1.99
C LEU A 370 26.62 17.13 0.85
N LYS A 371 26.95 16.32 -0.15
CA LYS A 371 27.53 16.77 -1.42
C LYS A 371 26.50 16.56 -2.53
N THR A 372 26.12 17.63 -3.24
CA THR A 372 25.32 17.52 -4.46
C THR A 372 26.17 16.88 -5.56
N VAL A 373 25.53 16.03 -6.35
CA VAL A 373 26.18 15.31 -7.45
C VAL A 373 25.63 15.87 -8.76
N ASP A 374 26.54 16.38 -9.58
CA ASP A 374 26.19 16.88 -10.91
C ASP A 374 26.20 15.70 -11.90
N LEU A 375 25.06 15.48 -12.56
CA LEU A 375 24.88 14.36 -13.47
C LEU A 375 24.88 14.88 -14.90
N GLN A 376 25.72 14.28 -15.75
CA GLN A 376 25.72 14.56 -17.19
C GLN A 376 24.37 14.19 -17.82
N GLU A 377 23.78 13.09 -17.36
CA GLU A 377 22.48 12.60 -17.79
C GLU A 377 21.77 11.84 -16.67
N THR A 378 20.44 11.76 -16.75
CA THR A 378 19.66 10.91 -15.85
C THR A 378 20.00 9.45 -16.12
N PRO A 379 20.39 8.64 -15.12
CA PRO A 379 20.64 7.23 -15.35
C PRO A 379 19.35 6.50 -15.76
N PRO A 380 19.42 5.55 -16.72
CA PRO A 380 18.25 4.82 -17.22
C PRO A 380 17.80 3.79 -16.19
N LEU A 381 17.05 4.24 -15.17
CA LEU A 381 16.61 3.42 -14.04
C LEU A 381 15.15 2.98 -14.20
N VAL A 382 14.86 1.78 -13.73
CA VAL A 382 13.51 1.25 -13.50
C VAL A 382 13.40 0.90 -12.02
N ILE A 383 12.44 1.50 -11.33
CA ILE A 383 12.07 1.17 -9.97
C ILE A 383 10.86 0.25 -10.03
N ALA A 384 10.86 -0.83 -9.26
CA ALA A 384 9.69 -1.70 -9.12
C ALA A 384 9.33 -1.91 -7.66
N CYS A 385 8.03 -1.84 -7.36
CA CYS A 385 7.49 -1.97 -6.01
C CYS A 385 6.80 -3.32 -5.87
N SER A 386 7.13 -4.04 -4.80
CA SER A 386 6.61 -5.38 -4.53
C SER A 386 5.14 -5.37 -4.10
N GLY A 387 4.65 -4.23 -3.60
CA GLY A 387 3.29 -4.08 -3.10
C GLY A 387 3.15 -4.51 -1.63
N SER A 388 4.12 -5.25 -1.11
CA SER A 388 4.27 -5.55 0.32
C SER A 388 4.95 -4.35 1.02
N PRO A 389 4.36 -3.74 2.05
CA PRO A 389 5.00 -2.65 2.76
C PRO A 389 6.30 -3.13 3.42
N GLY A 390 7.39 -2.38 3.25
CA GLY A 390 8.66 -2.71 3.88
C GLY A 390 8.59 -2.47 5.39
N VAL A 391 8.91 -3.48 6.21
CA VAL A 391 8.90 -3.36 7.67
C VAL A 391 10.19 -2.69 8.16
N THR A 392 10.33 -1.40 7.81
CA THR A 392 11.57 -0.62 7.96
C THR A 392 12.12 -0.62 9.39
N ILE A 393 11.25 -0.53 10.40
CA ILE A 393 11.66 -0.51 11.82
C ILE A 393 12.24 -1.85 12.24
N GLU A 394 11.59 -2.97 11.90
CA GLU A 394 12.06 -4.31 12.27
C GLU A 394 13.37 -4.67 11.55
N GLN A 395 13.52 -4.25 10.29
CA GLN A 395 14.75 -4.50 9.54
C GLN A 395 15.95 -3.73 10.12
N VAL A 396 15.78 -2.44 10.41
CA VAL A 396 16.84 -1.63 11.03
C VAL A 396 17.17 -2.14 12.43
N ALA A 397 16.16 -2.50 13.23
CA ALA A 397 16.37 -3.09 14.55
C ALA A 397 17.09 -4.45 14.47
N GLY A 398 16.70 -5.31 13.53
CA GLY A 398 17.33 -6.61 13.31
C GLY A 398 18.80 -6.47 12.91
N VAL A 399 19.12 -5.56 11.98
CA VAL A 399 20.51 -5.25 11.60
C VAL A 399 21.29 -4.71 12.81
N ARG A 400 20.69 -3.83 13.63
CA ARG A 400 21.33 -3.34 14.87
C ARG A 400 21.66 -4.46 15.84
N THR A 401 20.72 -5.34 16.13
CA THR A 401 20.94 -6.49 17.01
C THR A 401 22.05 -7.41 16.47
N ARG A 402 22.06 -7.71 15.17
CA ARG A 402 23.12 -8.54 14.57
C ARG A 402 24.48 -7.83 14.56
N TYR A 403 24.51 -6.53 14.34
CA TYR A 403 25.72 -5.70 14.45
C TYR A 403 26.29 -5.71 15.87
N GLU A 404 25.46 -5.57 16.90
CA GLU A 404 25.90 -5.62 18.31
C GLU A 404 26.47 -7.00 18.67
N ASN A 405 25.94 -8.07 18.09
CA ASN A 405 26.42 -9.43 18.31
C ASN A 405 27.73 -9.75 17.56
N ASN A 406 28.02 -9.08 16.45
CA ASN A 406 29.23 -9.32 15.66
C ASN A 406 29.71 -8.05 14.92
N SER A 407 30.13 -7.03 15.67
CA SER A 407 30.41 -5.72 15.10
C SER A 407 31.57 -5.73 14.11
N SER A 408 32.61 -6.55 14.33
CA SER A 408 33.75 -6.62 13.40
C SER A 408 33.36 -7.11 12.01
N LEU A 409 32.45 -8.09 11.93
CA LEU A 409 31.97 -8.60 10.65
C LEU A 409 31.12 -7.55 9.93
N TYR A 410 30.19 -6.93 10.65
CA TYR A 410 29.29 -5.94 10.04
C TYR A 410 30.02 -4.65 9.66
N GLU A 411 31.01 -4.20 10.44
CA GLU A 411 31.87 -3.07 10.03
C GLU A 411 32.57 -3.35 8.71
N THR A 412 33.08 -4.58 8.50
CA THR A 412 33.70 -4.95 7.21
C THR A 412 32.68 -4.86 6.07
N VAL A 413 31.47 -5.37 6.26
CA VAL A 413 30.39 -5.28 5.26
C VAL A 413 30.02 -3.82 4.98
N PHE A 414 29.93 -2.98 6.01
CA PHE A 414 29.61 -1.56 5.85
C PHE A 414 30.75 -0.77 5.21
N ASP A 415 32.00 -1.11 5.47
CA ASP A 415 33.18 -0.55 4.79
C ASP A 415 33.16 -0.91 3.29
N ASP A 416 32.82 -2.16 2.94
CA ASP A 416 32.68 -2.58 1.55
C ASP A 416 31.54 -1.82 0.84
N ILE A 417 30.40 -1.64 1.51
CA ILE A 417 29.29 -0.82 1.00
C ILE A 417 29.71 0.66 0.83
N ASP A 418 30.53 1.18 1.74
CA ASP A 418 31.06 2.55 1.64
C ASP A 418 31.99 2.71 0.42
N CYS A 419 32.88 1.74 0.22
CA CYS A 419 33.78 1.69 -0.93
C CYS A 419 32.98 1.66 -2.25
N LEU A 420 31.92 0.85 -2.30
CA LEU A 420 31.01 0.81 -3.44
C LEU A 420 30.30 2.15 -3.64
N SER A 421 29.84 2.81 -2.58
CA SER A 421 29.14 4.10 -2.68
C SER A 421 30.02 5.21 -3.25
N LEU A 422 31.28 5.29 -2.82
CA LEU A 422 32.25 6.25 -3.34
C LEU A 422 32.68 5.92 -4.78
N ALA A 423 32.94 4.64 -5.08
CA ALA A 423 33.31 4.22 -6.43
C ALA A 423 32.12 4.35 -7.41
N GLY A 424 30.90 4.13 -6.93
CA GLY A 424 29.66 4.32 -7.69
C GLY A 424 29.35 5.77 -7.97
N LEU A 425 29.72 6.70 -7.09
CA LEU A 425 29.67 8.12 -7.39
C LEU A 425 30.54 8.46 -8.61
N ALA A 426 31.79 7.99 -8.62
CA ALA A 426 32.69 8.22 -9.75
C ALA A 426 32.17 7.61 -11.06
N ALA A 427 31.62 6.38 -11.00
CA ALA A 427 31.01 5.75 -12.17
C ALA A 427 29.77 6.51 -12.66
N LEU A 428 28.94 7.00 -11.74
CA LEU A 428 27.74 7.77 -12.05
C LEU A 428 28.08 9.14 -12.67
N GLU A 429 29.05 9.88 -12.12
CA GLU A 429 29.55 11.16 -12.67
C GLU A 429 30.15 10.99 -14.08
N ALA A 430 30.74 9.83 -14.36
CA ALA A 430 31.32 9.48 -15.67
C ALA A 430 30.35 8.81 -16.65
N ALA A 431 29.09 8.59 -16.28
CA ALA A 431 28.11 7.79 -17.04
C ALA A 431 28.60 6.37 -17.40
N ASP A 432 29.49 5.78 -16.58
CA ASP A 432 29.97 4.41 -16.72
C ASP A 432 28.97 3.42 -16.11
N TYR A 433 27.85 3.23 -16.81
CA TYR A 433 26.78 2.33 -16.39
C TYR A 433 27.19 0.86 -16.24
N PRO A 434 28.07 0.29 -17.09
CA PRO A 434 28.60 -1.06 -16.87
C PRO A 434 29.25 -1.22 -15.48
N THR A 435 30.12 -0.30 -15.09
CA THR A 435 30.77 -0.33 -13.77
C THR A 435 29.76 -0.11 -12.65
N LEU A 436 28.87 0.87 -12.77
CA LEU A 436 27.83 1.14 -11.79
C LEU A 436 26.90 -0.08 -11.60
N GLY A 437 26.50 -0.73 -12.70
CA GLY A 437 25.64 -1.92 -12.66
C GLY A 437 26.29 -3.09 -11.94
N ALA A 438 27.59 -3.33 -12.18
CA ALA A 438 28.36 -4.35 -11.46
C ALA A 438 28.43 -4.04 -9.95
N GLN A 439 28.70 -2.78 -9.58
CA GLN A 439 28.73 -2.32 -8.19
C GLN A 439 27.37 -2.49 -7.51
N MET A 440 26.26 -2.16 -8.19
CA MET A 440 24.90 -2.40 -7.68
C MET A 440 24.66 -3.89 -7.39
N ASN A 441 25.13 -4.79 -8.25
CA ASN A 441 24.96 -6.23 -8.05
C ASN A 441 25.76 -6.75 -6.85
N ILE A 442 27.01 -6.27 -6.66
CA ILE A 442 27.82 -6.60 -5.48
C ILE A 442 27.15 -6.07 -4.21
N CYS A 443 26.69 -4.81 -4.25
CA CYS A 443 25.99 -4.20 -3.13
C CYS A 443 24.73 -4.99 -2.74
N HIS A 444 23.97 -5.51 -3.71
CA HIS A 444 22.81 -6.38 -3.41
C HIS A 444 23.22 -7.65 -2.63
N GLY A 445 24.35 -8.26 -3.00
CA GLY A 445 24.88 -9.41 -2.27
C GLY A 445 25.26 -9.08 -0.84
N LEU A 446 25.88 -7.91 -0.60
CA LEU A 446 26.20 -7.43 0.75
C LEU A 446 24.94 -7.13 1.57
N LEU A 447 23.90 -6.58 0.94
CA LEU A 447 22.60 -6.36 1.57
C LEU A 447 21.90 -7.69 1.91
N ASN A 448 22.06 -8.72 1.08
CA ASN A 448 21.59 -10.06 1.40
C ASN A 448 22.35 -10.63 2.62
N ALA A 449 23.66 -10.41 2.71
CA ALA A 449 24.49 -10.89 3.82
C ALA A 449 24.12 -10.31 5.20
N ILE A 450 23.50 -9.11 5.24
CA ILE A 450 22.95 -8.51 6.48
C ILE A 450 21.46 -8.86 6.71
N GLU A 451 20.93 -9.78 5.92
CA GLU A 451 19.57 -10.35 6.02
C GLU A 451 18.43 -9.33 5.82
N VAL A 452 18.61 -8.37 4.91
CA VAL A 452 17.55 -7.36 4.63
C VAL A 452 16.78 -7.62 3.33
N SER A 453 17.19 -8.60 2.53
CA SER A 453 16.47 -9.00 1.32
C SER A 453 15.39 -10.05 1.63
N THR A 454 14.43 -10.22 0.72
CA THR A 454 13.34 -11.20 0.83
C THR A 454 13.23 -12.04 -0.44
N PRO A 455 12.62 -13.24 -0.40
CA PRO A 455 12.40 -14.05 -1.61
C PRO A 455 11.68 -13.28 -2.73
N GLU A 456 10.76 -12.38 -2.38
CA GLU A 456 10.06 -11.51 -3.33
C GLU A 456 11.01 -10.50 -3.98
N LEU A 457 11.84 -9.80 -3.19
CA LEU A 457 12.84 -8.86 -3.72
C LEU A 457 13.88 -9.58 -4.60
N GLU A 458 14.32 -10.78 -4.20
CA GLU A 458 15.23 -11.60 -5.01
C GLU A 458 14.59 -12.01 -6.34
N ALA A 459 13.31 -12.38 -6.34
CA ALA A 459 12.58 -12.70 -7.57
C ALA A 459 12.49 -11.47 -8.50
N MET A 460 12.21 -10.29 -7.95
CA MET A 460 12.18 -9.04 -8.73
C MET A 460 13.56 -8.70 -9.30
N VAL A 461 14.64 -8.81 -8.51
CA VAL A 461 16.01 -8.55 -8.95
C VAL A 461 16.41 -9.54 -10.05
N ALA A 462 16.11 -10.82 -9.89
CA ALA A 462 16.38 -11.85 -10.88
C ALA A 462 15.62 -11.57 -12.18
N LEU A 463 14.33 -11.23 -12.09
CA LEU A 463 13.49 -10.90 -13.24
C LEU A 463 14.04 -9.68 -13.99
N ALA A 464 14.41 -8.61 -13.29
CA ALA A 464 14.99 -7.42 -13.91
C ALA A 464 16.28 -7.75 -14.68
N ARG A 465 17.19 -8.53 -14.07
CA ARG A 465 18.45 -8.94 -14.71
C ARG A 465 18.23 -9.85 -15.92
N GLN A 466 17.30 -10.80 -15.84
CA GLN A 466 16.94 -11.69 -16.95
C GLN A 466 16.42 -10.94 -18.18
N HIS A 467 15.79 -9.78 -17.98
CA HIS A 467 15.25 -8.93 -19.04
C HIS A 467 16.17 -7.77 -19.45
N GLY A 468 17.44 -7.80 -19.05
CA GLY A 468 18.47 -6.90 -19.57
C GLY A 468 18.86 -5.74 -18.65
N ALA A 469 18.49 -5.77 -17.36
CA ALA A 469 19.11 -4.88 -16.38
C ALA A 469 20.57 -5.32 -16.13
N ILE A 470 21.52 -4.39 -16.26
CA ILE A 470 22.95 -4.67 -16.02
C ILE A 470 23.29 -4.61 -14.52
N GLY A 471 22.47 -3.90 -13.74
CA GLY A 471 22.54 -3.85 -12.28
C GLY A 471 21.13 -3.83 -11.70
N ALA A 472 20.86 -4.60 -10.66
CA ALA A 472 19.59 -4.52 -9.94
C ALA A 472 19.78 -4.88 -8.47
N LYS A 473 19.07 -4.18 -7.58
CA LYS A 473 19.16 -4.38 -6.13
C LYS A 473 17.94 -3.84 -5.41
N LEU A 474 17.72 -4.26 -4.17
CA LEU A 474 16.75 -3.60 -3.29
C LEU A 474 17.14 -2.14 -3.04
N THR A 475 16.16 -1.30 -2.74
CA THR A 475 16.37 0.09 -2.33
C THR A 475 15.55 0.42 -1.08
N GLY A 476 16.16 1.17 -0.15
CA GLY A 476 15.58 1.46 1.16
C GLY A 476 15.96 0.44 2.23
N ALA A 477 15.08 0.21 3.21
CA ALA A 477 15.42 -0.58 4.39
C ALA A 477 15.38 -2.10 4.19
N GLY A 478 14.77 -2.60 3.11
CA GLY A 478 14.57 -4.03 2.90
C GLY A 478 13.35 -4.61 3.64
N GLY A 479 13.26 -5.93 3.72
CA GLY A 479 12.12 -6.65 4.32
C GLY A 479 10.80 -6.55 3.53
N GLY A 480 10.88 -6.10 2.27
CA GLY A 480 9.76 -5.73 1.40
C GLY A 480 10.09 -4.44 0.63
N GLY A 481 9.10 -3.79 0.04
CA GLY A 481 9.28 -2.49 -0.60
C GLY A 481 9.69 -2.58 -2.07
N SER A 482 10.80 -1.91 -2.44
CA SER A 482 11.15 -1.70 -3.85
C SER A 482 12.54 -2.18 -4.22
N ILE A 483 12.72 -2.47 -5.51
CA ILE A 483 14.01 -2.63 -6.15
C ILE A 483 14.29 -1.47 -7.10
N VAL A 484 15.55 -1.24 -7.41
CA VAL A 484 16.02 -0.36 -8.49
C VAL A 484 16.88 -1.17 -9.45
N ALA A 485 16.65 -0.97 -10.75
CA ALA A 485 17.35 -1.64 -11.84
C ALA A 485 17.91 -0.64 -12.84
N LEU A 486 19.20 -0.75 -13.17
CA LEU A 486 19.90 0.02 -14.18
C LEU A 486 19.79 -0.68 -15.53
N CYS A 487 19.13 -0.03 -16.49
CA CYS A 487 18.63 -0.65 -17.73
C CYS A 487 18.98 0.18 -18.99
N PRO A 488 20.27 0.42 -19.33
CA PRO A 488 20.62 1.18 -20.53
C PRO A 488 20.06 0.51 -21.79
N GLY A 489 19.11 1.17 -22.47
CA GLY A 489 18.46 0.65 -23.67
C GLY A 489 17.42 -0.47 -23.45
N THR A 490 17.17 -0.88 -22.20
CA THR A 490 16.27 -2.02 -21.86
C THR A 490 15.15 -1.66 -20.88
N GLN A 491 14.98 -0.37 -20.53
CA GLN A 491 13.99 0.11 -19.54
C GLN A 491 12.57 -0.39 -19.83
N ASP A 492 12.11 -0.34 -21.07
CA ASP A 492 10.75 -0.76 -21.45
C ASP A 492 10.56 -2.28 -21.34
N ALA A 493 11.57 -3.07 -21.71
CA ALA A 493 11.53 -4.52 -21.61
C ALA A 493 11.48 -4.96 -20.14
N VAL A 494 12.36 -4.40 -19.30
CA VAL A 494 12.42 -4.67 -17.86
C VAL A 494 11.14 -4.22 -17.15
N SER A 495 10.66 -3.00 -17.44
CA SER A 495 9.41 -2.46 -16.87
C SER A 495 8.19 -3.26 -17.30
N SER A 496 8.14 -3.79 -18.53
CA SER A 496 7.02 -4.63 -18.96
C SER A 496 7.05 -5.99 -18.29
N ALA A 497 8.21 -6.65 -18.21
CA ALA A 497 8.34 -7.93 -17.52
C ALA A 497 7.94 -7.85 -16.04
N LEU A 498 8.37 -6.79 -15.34
CA LEU A 498 7.99 -6.57 -13.93
C LEU A 498 6.48 -6.30 -13.78
N ARG A 499 5.87 -5.54 -14.70
CA ARG A 499 4.41 -5.31 -14.69
C ARG A 499 3.61 -6.57 -15.00
N ASP A 500 4.08 -7.40 -15.93
CA ASP A 500 3.45 -8.67 -16.27
C ASP A 500 3.51 -9.67 -15.10
N ALA A 501 4.53 -9.56 -14.26
CA ALA A 501 4.65 -10.28 -12.99
C ALA A 501 3.79 -9.69 -11.85
N GLY A 502 3.07 -8.60 -12.08
CA GLY A 502 2.15 -7.97 -11.12
C GLY A 502 2.74 -6.81 -10.31
N TYR A 503 3.97 -6.36 -10.59
CA TYR A 503 4.62 -5.28 -9.86
C TYR A 503 4.32 -3.90 -10.46
N GLN A 504 4.24 -2.87 -9.61
CA GLN A 504 4.17 -1.48 -10.08
C GLN A 504 5.57 -0.99 -10.45
N THR A 505 5.71 -0.29 -11.57
CA THR A 505 7.02 0.19 -12.03
C THR A 505 7.02 1.70 -12.29
N ILE A 506 8.11 2.36 -11.92
CA ILE A 506 8.39 3.77 -12.21
C ILE A 506 9.68 3.83 -13.03
N GLN A 507 9.63 4.44 -14.21
CA GLN A 507 10.82 4.67 -15.03
C GLN A 507 11.35 6.08 -14.79
N LEU A 508 12.65 6.21 -14.52
CA LEU A 508 13.33 7.50 -14.57
C LEU A 508 13.80 7.69 -16.02
N LYS A 509 13.21 8.65 -16.72
CA LYS A 509 13.52 8.94 -18.13
C LYS A 509 14.53 10.08 -18.22
N ASN A 510 15.45 9.98 -19.19
CA ASN A 510 16.32 11.10 -19.55
C ASN A 510 15.45 12.30 -19.92
N LYS A 511 15.72 13.44 -19.30
CA LYS A 511 15.30 14.73 -19.88
C LYS A 511 16.00 14.82 -21.23
N ARG A 512 15.22 14.78 -22.32
CA ARG A 512 15.70 15.06 -23.67
C ARG A 512 16.03 16.52 -23.83
#